data_AF-A0A8K0NPW1-F1
#
_entry.id   AF-A0A8K0NPW1-F1
#
_cell.length_a   1.000
_cell.length_b   1.000
_cell.length_c   1.000
_cell.angle_alpha   90.00
_cell.angle_beta   90.00
_cell.angle_gamma   90.00
#
_symmetry.space_group_name_H-M   'P 1'
#
loop_
_entity.id
_entity.type
_entity.pdbx_description
1 polymer ?
#
loop_
_entity_poly.entity_id
_entity_poly.type
_entity_poly.pdbx_seq_one_letter_code
_entity_poly.pdbx_strand_id
1 'polypeptide(L)'
;MPVVQQSVKDVLDDLKGDGLVDFDKIGTSNYFWSFPSAAGAIKKSKLEKDQAELQALTTRLEELEAAYSTELCGREDNPERADLLAQLASLITTSTQLKAELEAYGAADPIKMETKRQAIELAKEACVLWTGTCDQNGFSRRFNWESI
;
A
#
# COMPACT_ATOMS: atom_id res chain seq x y z
N MET A 1 47.33 -34.38 -45.69
CA MET A 1 48.03 -33.22 -45.12
C MET A 1 47.87 -33.27 -43.60
N PRO A 2 48.93 -33.07 -42.81
CA PRO A 2 48.81 -33.02 -41.36
C PRO A 2 48.08 -31.73 -40.95
N VAL A 3 47.21 -31.82 -39.96
CA VAL A 3 46.48 -30.68 -39.41
C VAL A 3 47.44 -29.80 -38.62
N VAL A 4 47.42 -28.49 -38.87
CA VAL A 4 48.22 -27.50 -38.15
C VAL A 4 47.64 -27.32 -36.74
N GLN A 5 48.48 -27.41 -35.72
CA GLN A 5 48.05 -27.41 -34.31
C GLN A 5 47.24 -26.16 -33.90
N GLN A 6 47.53 -24.99 -34.50
CA GLN A 6 46.74 -23.78 -34.30
C GLN A 6 45.29 -23.96 -34.77
N SER A 7 45.10 -24.57 -35.94
CA SER A 7 43.78 -24.83 -36.53
C SER A 7 42.94 -25.81 -35.71
N VAL A 8 43.57 -26.70 -34.93
CA VAL A 8 42.84 -27.62 -34.03
C VAL A 8 42.13 -26.86 -32.92
N LYS A 9 42.78 -25.83 -32.37
CA LYS A 9 42.21 -25.02 -31.29
C LYS A 9 40.99 -24.24 -31.78
N ASP A 10 41.12 -23.59 -32.93
CA ASP A 10 40.03 -22.77 -33.51
C ASP A 10 38.81 -23.64 -33.81
N VAL A 11 39.00 -24.81 -34.42
CA VAL A 11 37.91 -25.75 -34.71
C VAL A 11 37.25 -26.28 -33.42
N LEU A 12 38.01 -26.51 -32.35
CA LEU A 12 37.47 -26.90 -31.05
C LEU A 12 36.67 -25.79 -30.37
N ASP A 13 37.13 -24.55 -30.50
CA ASP A 13 36.44 -23.37 -29.98
C ASP A 13 35.14 -23.07 -30.76
N ASP A 14 35.06 -23.43 -32.05
CA ASP A 14 33.81 -23.39 -32.82
C ASP A 14 32.86 -24.55 -32.40
N LEU A 15 33.37 -25.78 -32.31
CA LEU A 15 32.58 -26.97 -31.95
C LEU A 15 31.99 -26.91 -30.53
N LYS A 16 32.70 -26.29 -29.57
CA LYS A 16 32.15 -26.05 -28.23
C LYS A 16 31.01 -25.01 -28.30
N GLY A 17 31.14 -24.01 -29.18
CA GLY A 17 30.15 -22.94 -29.38
C GLY A 17 28.84 -23.51 -29.93
N ASP A 18 28.95 -24.48 -30.83
CA ASP A 18 27.83 -25.23 -31.40
C ASP A 18 27.23 -26.27 -30.41
N GLY A 19 27.83 -26.45 -29.24
CA GLY A 19 27.40 -27.42 -28.23
C GLY A 19 27.56 -28.88 -28.66
N LEU A 20 28.49 -29.14 -29.60
CA LEU A 20 28.74 -30.47 -30.16
C LEU A 20 29.79 -31.26 -29.37
N VAL A 21 30.70 -30.54 -28.70
CA VAL A 21 31.78 -31.08 -27.87
C VAL A 21 31.63 -30.50 -26.47
N ASP A 22 31.58 -31.39 -25.49
CA ASP A 22 31.61 -31.03 -24.08
C ASP A 22 33.04 -30.69 -23.68
N PHE A 23 33.18 -29.72 -22.79
CA PHE A 23 34.46 -29.21 -22.30
C PHE A 23 34.43 -29.12 -20.78
N ASP A 24 35.48 -29.62 -20.13
CA ASP A 24 35.69 -29.42 -18.70
C ASP A 24 37.18 -29.19 -18.39
N LYS A 25 37.43 -28.33 -17.41
CA LYS A 25 38.77 -27.98 -16.96
C LYS A 25 39.02 -28.59 -15.59
N ILE A 26 39.85 -29.63 -15.57
CA ILE A 26 40.21 -30.34 -14.34
C ILE A 26 41.68 -30.00 -14.03
N GLY A 27 41.88 -29.18 -12.99
CA GLY A 27 43.19 -28.68 -12.58
C GLY A 27 43.82 -27.73 -13.60
N THR A 28 45.00 -28.07 -14.10
CA THR A 28 45.74 -27.29 -15.10
C THR A 28 45.45 -27.69 -16.55
N SER A 29 44.66 -28.75 -16.77
CA SER A 29 44.42 -29.35 -18.08
C SER A 29 42.97 -29.20 -18.54
N ASN A 30 42.81 -29.11 -19.86
CA ASN A 30 41.53 -28.97 -20.56
C ASN A 30 41.14 -30.32 -21.17
N TYR A 31 39.94 -30.79 -20.88
CA TYR A 31 39.40 -32.06 -21.37
C TYR A 31 38.21 -31.80 -22.28
N PHE A 32 38.19 -32.51 -23.41
CA PHE A 32 37.14 -32.42 -24.41
C PHE A 32 36.64 -33.82 -24.74
N TRP A 33 35.32 -33.99 -24.83
CA TRP A 33 34.70 -35.25 -25.23
C TRP A 33 33.38 -35.01 -25.94
N SER A 34 32.90 -36.02 -26.66
CA SER A 34 31.59 -35.98 -27.31
C SER A 34 30.99 -37.38 -27.28
N PHE A 35 29.79 -37.52 -26.74
CA PHE A 35 29.03 -38.78 -26.80
C PHE A 35 27.87 -38.65 -27.79
N PRO A 36 27.68 -39.60 -28.72
CA PRO A 36 26.54 -39.57 -29.65
C PRO A 36 25.17 -39.50 -28.94
N SER A 37 25.09 -40.04 -27.72
CA SER A 37 23.88 -40.05 -26.90
C SER A 37 23.63 -38.74 -26.13
N ALA A 38 24.65 -37.91 -25.88
CA ALA A 38 24.54 -36.71 -25.05
C ALA A 38 23.57 -35.68 -25.64
N ALA A 39 23.68 -35.42 -26.95
CA ALA A 39 22.77 -34.50 -27.64
C ALA A 39 21.30 -34.95 -27.55
N GLY A 40 21.04 -36.25 -27.60
CA GLY A 40 19.70 -36.81 -27.41
C GLY A 40 19.19 -36.66 -25.97
N ALA A 41 20.04 -36.89 -24.98
CA ALA A 41 19.70 -36.75 -23.57
C ALA A 41 19.39 -35.29 -23.20
N ILE A 42 20.17 -34.32 -23.70
CA ILE A 42 19.93 -32.88 -23.47
C ILE A 42 18.58 -32.47 -24.05
N LYS A 43 18.28 -32.88 -25.29
CA LYS A 43 17.00 -32.58 -25.94
C LYS A 43 15.81 -33.18 -25.18
N LYS A 44 15.92 -34.43 -24.72
CA LYS A 44 14.88 -35.08 -23.91
C LYS A 44 14.67 -34.38 -22.56
N SER A 45 15.75 -34.07 -21.84
CA SER A 45 15.65 -33.36 -20.56
C SER A 45 15.03 -31.97 -20.74
N LYS A 46 15.36 -31.26 -21.83
CA LYS A 46 14.75 -29.97 -22.14
C LYS A 46 13.26 -30.12 -22.46
N LEU A 47 12.90 -31.12 -23.27
CA LEU A 47 11.51 -31.42 -23.59
C LEU A 47 10.70 -31.78 -22.34
N GLU A 48 11.24 -32.59 -21.43
CA GLU A 48 10.61 -32.95 -20.16
C GLU A 48 10.39 -31.72 -19.26
N LYS A 49 11.38 -30.80 -19.19
CA LYS A 49 11.24 -29.53 -18.46
C LYS A 49 10.16 -28.66 -19.06
N ASP A 50 10.21 -28.45 -20.37
CA ASP A 50 9.23 -27.64 -21.10
C ASP A 50 7.81 -28.21 -20.95
N GLN A 51 7.66 -29.55 -20.96
CA GLN A 51 6.39 -30.22 -20.71
C GLN A 51 5.89 -30.03 -19.27
N ALA A 52 6.78 -30.14 -18.28
CA ALA A 52 6.42 -29.92 -16.87
C ALA A 52 6.01 -28.46 -16.62
N GLU A 53 6.70 -27.49 -17.25
CA GLU A 53 6.32 -26.08 -17.20
C GLU A 53 4.96 -25.84 -17.86
N LEU A 54 4.71 -26.44 -19.02
CA LEU A 54 3.41 -26.37 -19.69
C LEU A 54 2.30 -26.89 -18.80
N GLN A 55 2.49 -28.06 -18.18
CA GLN A 55 1.50 -28.64 -17.25
C GLN A 55 1.25 -27.74 -16.05
N ALA A 56 2.29 -27.17 -15.45
CA ALA A 56 2.16 -26.24 -14.33
C ALA A 56 1.45 -24.93 -14.73
N LEU A 57 1.65 -24.45 -15.95
CA LEU A 57 0.97 -23.27 -16.47
C LEU A 57 -0.50 -23.56 -16.78
N THR A 58 -0.81 -24.73 -17.36
CA THR A 58 -2.19 -25.12 -17.64
C THR A 58 -2.99 -25.28 -16.36
N THR A 59 -2.43 -25.91 -15.33
CA THR A 59 -3.12 -26.03 -14.03
C THR A 59 -3.37 -24.67 -13.39
N ARG A 60 -2.39 -23.75 -13.46
CA ARG A 60 -2.57 -22.37 -12.96
C ARG A 60 -3.64 -21.61 -13.74
N LEU A 61 -3.73 -21.83 -15.05
CA LEU A 61 -4.78 -21.22 -15.87
C LEU A 61 -6.16 -21.72 -15.44
N GLU A 62 -6.33 -23.04 -15.28
CA GLU A 62 -7.57 -23.64 -14.83
C GLU A 62 -7.98 -23.13 -13.43
N GLU A 63 -7.02 -23.02 -12.49
CA GLU A 63 -7.25 -22.43 -11.17
C GLU A 63 -7.70 -20.96 -11.24
N LEU A 64 -7.06 -20.16 -12.09
CA LEU A 64 -7.41 -18.75 -12.29
C LEU A 64 -8.78 -18.59 -12.97
N GLU A 65 -9.11 -19.43 -13.94
CA GLU A 65 -10.42 -19.43 -14.59
C GLU A 65 -11.53 -19.87 -13.63
N ALA A 66 -11.26 -20.87 -12.79
CA ALA A 66 -12.16 -21.27 -11.71
C ALA A 66 -12.37 -20.12 -10.71
N ALA A 67 -11.30 -19.47 -10.24
CA ALA A 67 -11.39 -18.31 -9.36
C ALA A 67 -12.18 -17.17 -10.01
N TYR A 68 -11.87 -16.83 -11.28
CA TYR A 68 -12.56 -15.81 -12.04
C TYR A 68 -14.06 -16.08 -12.17
N SER A 69 -14.46 -17.30 -12.53
CA SER A 69 -15.88 -17.67 -12.64
C SER A 69 -16.61 -17.60 -11.30
N THR A 70 -15.98 -18.01 -10.19
CA THR A 70 -16.57 -17.87 -8.85
C THR A 70 -16.74 -16.40 -8.43
N GLU A 71 -15.77 -15.53 -8.73
CA GLU A 71 -15.88 -14.09 -8.47
C GLU A 71 -16.95 -13.44 -9.34
N LEU A 72 -17.08 -13.88 -10.60
CA LEU A 72 -18.06 -13.36 -11.54
C LEU A 72 -19.49 -13.66 -11.10
N CYS A 73 -19.75 -14.86 -10.56
CA CYS A 73 -21.05 -15.24 -9.98
C CYS A 73 -21.49 -14.30 -8.83
N GLY A 74 -20.53 -13.76 -8.07
CA GLY A 74 -20.82 -12.76 -7.02
C GLY A 74 -20.86 -11.30 -7.49
N ARG A 75 -20.43 -11.03 -8.72
CA ARG A 75 -20.27 -9.69 -9.31
C ARG A 75 -20.86 -9.59 -10.70
N GLU A 76 -21.98 -10.26 -10.92
CA GLU A 76 -22.68 -10.17 -12.20
C GLU A 76 -23.04 -8.70 -12.48
N ASP A 77 -22.74 -8.24 -13.69
CA ASP A 77 -23.10 -6.90 -14.17
C ASP A 77 -24.60 -6.85 -14.46
N ASN A 78 -25.40 -6.88 -13.40
CA ASN A 78 -26.82 -6.62 -13.42
C ASN A 78 -27.04 -5.09 -13.29
N PRO A 79 -27.94 -4.47 -14.07
CA PRO A 79 -28.33 -3.07 -13.86
C PRO A 79 -28.68 -2.74 -12.41
N GLU A 80 -29.29 -3.67 -11.67
CA GLU A 80 -29.61 -3.49 -10.24
C GLU A 80 -28.35 -3.26 -9.37
N ARG A 81 -27.23 -3.92 -9.72
CA ARG A 81 -25.95 -3.73 -9.02
C ARG A 81 -25.37 -2.35 -9.29
N ALA A 82 -25.48 -1.86 -10.53
CA ALA A 82 -25.04 -0.52 -10.89
C ALA A 82 -25.83 0.54 -10.11
N ASP A 83 -27.15 0.37 -10.01
CA ASP A 83 -28.02 1.25 -9.22
C ASP A 83 -27.68 1.20 -7.72
N LEU A 84 -27.46 0.01 -7.16
CA LEU A 84 -27.04 -0.16 -5.77
C LEU A 84 -25.68 0.48 -5.47
N LEU A 85 -24.71 0.38 -6.39
CA LEU A 85 -23.41 1.03 -6.25
C LEU A 85 -23.52 2.56 -6.31
N ALA A 86 -24.38 3.09 -7.19
CA ALA A 86 -24.67 4.52 -7.25
C ALA A 86 -25.34 5.02 -5.96
N GLN A 87 -26.31 4.25 -5.43
CA GLN A 87 -26.94 4.55 -4.14
C GLN A 87 -25.93 4.50 -2.99
N LEU A 88 -25.07 3.47 -2.94
CA LEU A 88 -24.02 3.35 -1.93
C LEU A 88 -23.08 4.57 -1.97
N ALA A 89 -22.62 4.97 -3.16
CA ALA A 89 -21.80 6.16 -3.33
C ALA A 89 -22.49 7.42 -2.80
N SER A 90 -23.78 7.61 -3.14
CA SER A 90 -24.57 8.74 -2.64
C SER A 90 -24.70 8.71 -1.10
N LEU A 91 -24.95 7.54 -0.50
CA LEU A 91 -25.07 7.38 0.95
C LEU A 91 -23.76 7.64 1.69
N ILE A 92 -22.62 7.27 1.10
CA ILE A 92 -21.30 7.62 1.66
C ILE A 92 -21.13 9.15 1.65
N THR A 93 -21.47 9.81 0.54
CA THR A 93 -21.35 11.28 0.46
C THR A 93 -22.25 11.98 1.48
N THR A 94 -23.50 11.54 1.65
CA THR A 94 -24.39 12.13 2.65
C THR A 94 -23.94 11.81 4.07
N SER A 95 -23.49 10.59 4.36
CA SER A 95 -22.98 10.22 5.67
C SER A 95 -21.75 11.04 6.06
N THR A 96 -20.82 11.26 5.12
CA THR A 96 -19.62 12.08 5.36
C THR A 96 -19.97 13.54 5.57
N GLN A 97 -20.91 14.10 4.80
CA GLN A 97 -21.45 15.46 5.00
C GLN A 97 -22.09 15.60 6.38
N LEU A 98 -23.00 14.70 6.75
CA LEU A 98 -23.68 14.73 8.05
C LEU A 98 -22.71 14.58 9.23
N LYS A 99 -21.66 13.76 9.09
CA LYS A 99 -20.60 13.66 10.10
C LYS A 99 -19.82 14.96 10.23
N ALA A 100 -19.50 15.63 9.12
CA ALA A 100 -18.83 16.92 9.14
C ALA A 100 -19.72 18.01 9.76
N GLU A 101 -21.01 18.00 9.47
CA GLU A 101 -21.99 18.88 10.12
C GLU A 101 -22.09 18.60 11.62
N LEU A 102 -22.15 17.33 12.03
CA LEU A 102 -22.20 16.96 13.44
C LEU A 102 -20.95 17.38 14.21
N GLU A 103 -19.77 17.25 13.61
CA GLU A 103 -18.51 17.80 14.17
C GLU A 103 -18.60 19.33 14.33
N ALA A 104 -19.13 20.03 13.32
CA ALA A 104 -19.33 21.48 13.40
C ALA A 104 -20.32 21.88 14.51
N TYR A 105 -21.39 21.10 14.72
CA TYR A 105 -22.34 21.31 15.82
C TYR A 105 -21.81 20.86 17.18
N GLY A 106 -20.87 19.90 17.25
CA GLY A 106 -20.21 19.49 18.49
C GLY A 106 -19.40 20.63 19.13
N ALA A 107 -18.94 21.61 18.33
CA ALA A 107 -18.35 22.84 18.86
C ALA A 107 -19.38 23.73 19.58
N ALA A 108 -20.67 23.55 19.31
CA ALA A 108 -21.82 24.29 19.84
C ALA A 108 -22.67 23.44 20.82
N ASP A 109 -22.04 22.58 21.64
CA ASP A 109 -22.74 21.83 22.68
C ASP A 109 -23.57 22.75 23.59
N PRO A 110 -24.90 22.56 23.69
CA PRO A 110 -25.78 23.47 24.44
C PRO A 110 -25.40 23.55 25.93
N ILE A 111 -24.89 22.47 26.50
CA ILE A 111 -24.41 22.43 27.90
C ILE A 111 -23.12 23.25 28.05
N LYS A 112 -22.17 23.14 27.11
CA LYS A 112 -20.94 23.96 27.11
C LYS A 112 -21.24 25.44 26.87
N MET A 113 -22.25 25.74 26.07
CA MET A 113 -22.71 27.11 25.84
C MET A 113 -23.39 27.69 27.08
N GLU A 114 -24.24 26.92 27.76
CA GLU A 114 -24.93 27.37 28.97
C GLU A 114 -23.97 27.59 30.14
N THR A 115 -23.00 26.69 30.34
CA THR A 115 -21.94 26.89 31.35
C THR A 115 -21.10 28.14 31.08
N LYS A 116 -20.76 28.41 29.82
CA LYS A 116 -20.10 29.67 29.44
C LYS A 116 -20.98 30.89 29.72
N ARG A 117 -22.30 30.81 29.48
CA ARG A 117 -23.25 31.89 29.76
C ARG A 117 -23.31 32.20 31.25
N GLN A 118 -23.42 31.18 32.09
CA GLN A 118 -23.41 31.32 33.56
C GLN A 118 -22.09 31.91 34.06
N ALA A 119 -20.95 31.48 33.51
CA ALA A 119 -19.64 32.06 33.86
C ALA A 119 -19.53 33.54 33.48
N ILE A 120 -20.10 33.95 32.33
CA ILE A 120 -20.17 35.36 31.92
C ILE A 120 -21.02 36.19 32.88
N GLU A 121 -22.17 35.66 33.33
CA GLU A 121 -23.03 36.33 34.30
C GLU A 121 -22.30 36.54 35.65
N LEU A 122 -21.67 35.49 36.18
CA LEU A 122 -20.86 35.58 37.40
C LEU A 122 -19.70 36.58 37.25
N ALA A 123 -19.02 36.60 36.10
CA ALA A 123 -17.93 37.55 35.85
C ALA A 123 -18.44 39.00 35.79
N LYS A 124 -19.63 39.24 35.23
CA LYS A 124 -20.27 40.56 35.22
C LYS A 124 -20.63 41.01 36.63
N GLU A 125 -21.26 40.14 37.42
CA GLU A 125 -21.61 40.43 38.81
C GLU A 125 -20.38 40.74 39.65
N ALA A 126 -19.32 39.92 39.51
CA ALA A 126 -18.04 40.17 40.17
C ALA A 126 -17.44 41.51 39.74
N CYS A 127 -17.42 41.83 38.44
CA CYS A 127 -16.90 43.10 37.95
C CYS A 127 -17.64 44.28 38.59
N VAL A 128 -18.98 44.25 38.60
CA VAL A 128 -19.82 45.27 39.23
C VAL A 128 -19.53 45.39 40.73
N LEU A 129 -19.36 44.28 41.44
CA LEU A 129 -19.01 44.27 42.85
C LEU A 129 -17.64 44.92 43.08
N TRP A 130 -16.61 44.53 42.34
CA TRP A 130 -15.27 45.08 42.46
C TRP A 130 -15.22 46.58 42.08
N THR A 131 -15.83 46.99 40.97
CA THR A 131 -15.89 48.41 40.57
C THR A 131 -16.73 49.26 41.51
N GLY A 132 -17.86 48.74 42.01
CA GLY A 132 -18.70 49.45 42.98
C GLY A 132 -18.02 49.60 44.35
N THR A 133 -17.11 48.69 44.70
CA THR A 133 -16.28 48.80 45.91
C THR A 133 -15.13 49.81 45.73
N CYS A 134 -14.67 49.99 44.50
CA CYS A 134 -13.66 51.01 44.14
C CYS A 134 -14.25 52.43 44.00
N ASP A 135 -15.56 52.57 43.80
CA ASP A 135 -16.20 53.88 43.68
C ASP A 135 -16.39 54.56 45.05
N GLN A 136 -15.51 55.52 45.30
CA GLN A 136 -15.68 56.76 46.07
C GLN A 136 -15.82 56.69 47.60
N ASN A 137 -16.29 55.60 48.22
CA ASN A 137 -16.55 55.59 49.68
C ASN A 137 -15.51 54.85 50.54
N GLY A 138 -14.70 53.97 49.94
CA GLY A 138 -13.69 53.18 50.66
C GLY A 138 -12.29 53.79 50.69
N PHE A 139 -11.89 54.51 49.64
CA PHE A 139 -10.53 55.06 49.51
C PHE A 139 -10.27 56.22 50.49
N SER A 140 -11.29 57.03 50.80
CA SER A 140 -11.18 58.16 51.73
C SER A 140 -11.09 57.74 53.21
N ARG A 141 -11.46 56.50 53.58
CA ARG A 141 -11.43 56.04 55.00
C ARG A 141 -10.15 55.31 55.39
N ARG A 142 -9.33 54.88 54.43
CA ARG A 142 -8.15 54.02 54.70
C ARG A 142 -6.80 54.72 54.51
N PHE A 143 -6.75 55.82 53.76
CA PHE A 143 -5.59 56.71 53.70
C PHE A 143 -6.04 58.11 54.15
N ASN A 144 -5.82 58.43 55.42
CA ASN A 144 -5.99 59.78 55.93
C ASN A 144 -4.78 60.62 55.48
N TRP A 145 -4.91 61.33 54.36
CA TRP A 145 -3.85 62.20 53.81
C TRP A 145 -3.93 63.64 54.33
N GLU A 146 -4.85 63.96 55.26
CA GLU A 146 -5.00 65.31 55.85
C GLU A 146 -4.06 65.61 57.03
N SER A 147 -2.93 64.91 57.13
CA SER A 147 -1.84 65.28 58.05
C SER A 147 -0.49 65.30 57.31
N ILE A 148 -0.33 66.26 56.39
CA ILE A 148 0.91 66.98 56.03
C ILE A 148 0.51 68.39 55.61
#